data_AF-A0A6A6JKV9-F1
#
_entry.id   AF-A0A6A6JKV9-F1
#
_cell.length_a   1.000
_cell.length_b   1.000
_cell.length_c   1.000
_cell.angle_alpha   90.00
_cell.angle_beta   90.00
_cell.angle_gamma   90.00
#
_symmetry.space_group_name_H-M   'P 1'
#
loop_
_entity.id
_entity.type
_entity.pdbx_description
1 polymer ?
#
loop_
_entity_poly.entity_id
_entity_poly.type
_entity_poly.pdbx_seq_one_letter_code
_entity_poly.pdbx_strand_id
1 'polypeptide(L)'
;MSETGDDLAKGEATHGKREDCIVGNDGVSEVGPRRAPGLDRLPNELLVQIIKECLTELPPSFKKFTVEPSMDIAKGDSEHPTLKALSQVSRRLRALILPFLFQFVKLHLQSFSRLISCDKKLLLHLDKYHEHLNEHERRIWLALRGQWHDQSRPSVSANHSRLYVPVHDQDKYLTHKDAPPHALMPQLPTDFTDFAVFIKKHNLRRKVDGLILITELEVTGDHCRCTERSAYVGCSIRQFWLNIFEVLDPLRVVTAAPPITIASLIHSRQHGEQEWAFEMKMQYLELGMTHSSDDMLLRFPGHEAREMYKSNEGWDGYLLGHKGWTRLSFNEGASVPAYHTYEYHLKAAPKHVHQGIQYMPAYGIPASCLRVLQFIAVFPLADDFQLWLVSANKYTDVQNCALRRIEVQLAPGPEQNSEAIARRIGRCQPQTLWLEWEQCYRRHLMWFLEVHPFEDGAELEARDCWDPGMETEITEWMAHLTQRVGVGWNKVGKGIWRRDTSLDNLIL
;
A
#
# COMPACT_ATOMS: atom_id res chain seq x y z
N MET A 1 40.18 -11.97 53.94
CA MET A 1 40.28 -11.58 55.36
C MET A 1 38.90 -11.13 55.78
N SER A 2 38.15 -11.85 56.61
CA SER A 2 38.41 -13.01 57.47
C SER A 2 37.16 -13.94 57.45
N GLU A 3 37.11 -15.15 58.01
CA GLU A 3 38.09 -16.21 58.33
C GLU A 3 37.29 -17.54 58.41
N THR A 4 37.97 -18.68 58.33
CA THR A 4 37.37 -20.03 58.36
C THR A 4 37.91 -20.85 59.53
N GLY A 5 37.09 -21.79 60.02
CA GLY A 5 37.41 -22.79 61.05
C GLY A 5 36.28 -22.89 62.09
N ASP A 6 35.95 -24.02 62.73
CA ASP A 6 36.34 -25.44 62.60
C ASP A 6 35.09 -26.27 63.08
N ASP A 7 35.02 -27.58 63.34
CA ASP A 7 36.00 -28.67 63.50
C ASP A 7 35.35 -30.03 63.12
N LEU A 8 36.07 -31.14 63.29
CA LEU A 8 35.64 -32.53 63.06
C LEU A 8 34.67 -33.07 64.13
N ALA A 9 33.89 -34.08 63.73
CA ALA A 9 33.59 -35.22 64.60
C ALA A 9 33.53 -36.53 63.78
N LYS A 10 34.30 -37.54 64.19
CA LYS A 10 34.26 -38.92 63.65
C LYS A 10 33.84 -39.89 64.76
N GLY A 11 33.05 -40.88 64.37
CA GLY A 11 32.76 -42.10 65.14
C GLY A 11 31.69 -42.90 64.39
N GLU A 12 31.65 -44.24 64.43
CA GLU A 12 32.64 -45.22 64.89
C GLU A 12 32.33 -46.54 64.14
N ALA A 13 33.31 -47.41 63.93
CA ALA A 13 33.12 -48.62 63.12
C ALA A 13 32.81 -49.86 63.98
N THR A 14 31.86 -50.69 63.57
CA THR A 14 31.76 -52.08 64.05
C THR A 14 31.49 -53.10 62.93
N HIS A 15 31.88 -54.33 63.22
CA HIS A 15 32.12 -55.44 62.30
C HIS A 15 30.90 -56.39 62.22
N GLY A 16 30.66 -57.04 61.08
CA GLY A 16 29.65 -58.11 60.95
C GLY A 16 29.78 -58.87 59.64
N LYS A 17 29.82 -60.21 59.70
CA LYS A 17 30.13 -61.10 58.56
C LYS A 17 28.92 -61.98 58.16
N ARG A 18 28.82 -62.21 56.84
CA ARG A 18 28.46 -63.46 56.13
C ARG A 18 27.00 -63.92 55.98
N GLU A 19 26.78 -64.39 54.74
CA GLU A 19 26.01 -65.56 54.28
C GLU A 19 24.48 -65.45 54.09
N ASP A 20 24.13 -65.32 52.80
CA ASP A 20 23.13 -66.05 52.02
C ASP A 20 21.70 -66.24 52.55
N CYS A 21 20.72 -65.62 51.87
CA CYS A 21 19.68 -66.38 51.16
C CYS A 21 18.81 -65.56 50.20
N ILE A 22 18.29 -66.29 49.21
CA ILE A 22 17.50 -65.91 48.03
C ILE A 22 16.11 -65.32 48.41
N VAL A 23 15.66 -64.33 47.62
CA VAL A 23 14.32 -64.13 46.99
C VAL A 23 14.07 -62.63 46.83
N GLY A 24 13.60 -62.23 45.64
CA GLY A 24 13.64 -60.82 45.22
C GLY A 24 12.45 -59.98 45.68
N ASN A 25 12.57 -58.66 45.49
CA ASN A 25 11.42 -57.85 45.09
C ASN A 25 11.83 -56.60 44.29
N ASP A 26 10.86 -56.13 43.52
CA ASP A 26 10.87 -55.08 42.52
C ASP A 26 11.53 -53.74 42.87
N GLY A 27 12.11 -53.12 41.82
CA GLY A 27 11.89 -51.70 41.48
C GLY A 27 12.50 -50.63 42.39
N VAL A 28 13.52 -49.92 41.87
CA VAL A 28 13.39 -48.57 41.27
C VAL A 28 14.75 -48.23 40.66
N SER A 29 14.85 -48.23 39.33
CA SER A 29 15.97 -47.58 38.65
C SER A 29 15.68 -46.08 38.59
N GLU A 30 16.58 -45.25 39.11
CA GLU A 30 16.47 -43.78 39.01
C GLU A 30 16.41 -43.34 37.55
N VAL A 31 15.21 -42.95 37.11
CA VAL A 31 15.01 -42.34 35.79
C VAL A 31 15.46 -40.89 35.90
N GLY A 32 16.72 -40.62 35.55
CA GLY A 32 17.22 -39.26 35.33
C GLY A 32 16.28 -38.46 34.40
N PRO A 33 16.19 -37.13 34.55
CA PRO A 33 15.10 -36.34 33.99
C PRO A 33 14.98 -36.55 32.48
N ARG A 34 13.89 -37.20 32.07
CA ARG A 34 13.52 -37.39 30.66
C ARG A 34 13.33 -36.01 30.04
N ARG A 35 14.36 -35.50 29.36
CA ARG A 35 14.22 -34.33 28.48
C ARG A 35 13.03 -34.59 27.56
N ALA A 36 12.05 -33.68 27.57
CA ALA A 36 10.92 -33.73 26.65
C ALA A 36 11.46 -33.91 25.21
N PRO A 37 10.75 -34.64 24.33
CA PRO A 37 11.18 -34.81 22.95
C PRO A 37 11.32 -33.42 22.30
N GLY A 38 12.57 -33.00 22.09
CA GLY A 38 12.87 -31.66 21.60
C GLY A 38 12.25 -31.41 20.23
N LEU A 39 11.96 -30.15 19.96
CA LEU A 39 11.38 -29.65 18.70
C LEU A 39 12.13 -30.20 17.47
N ASP A 40 13.44 -30.44 17.60
CA ASP A 40 14.33 -31.02 16.59
C ASP A 40 13.92 -32.43 16.10
N ARG A 41 13.12 -33.19 16.86
CA ARG A 41 12.64 -34.52 16.45
C ARG A 41 11.42 -34.50 15.54
N LEU A 42 10.73 -33.38 15.42
CA LEU A 42 9.56 -33.25 14.55
C LEU A 42 9.99 -33.21 13.07
N PRO A 43 9.21 -33.78 12.13
CA PRO A 43 9.36 -33.56 10.69
C PRO A 43 9.21 -32.08 10.32
N ASN A 44 9.77 -31.66 9.17
CA ASN A 44 9.72 -30.26 8.73
C ASN A 44 8.28 -29.77 8.50
N GLU A 45 7.40 -30.67 8.10
CA GLU A 45 6.00 -30.45 7.76
C GLU A 45 5.21 -30.04 9.00
N LEU A 46 5.40 -30.76 10.11
CA LEU A 46 4.78 -30.42 11.41
C LEU A 46 5.36 -29.12 11.98
N LEU A 47 6.67 -28.88 11.82
CA LEU A 47 7.29 -27.62 12.23
C LEU A 47 6.70 -26.42 11.46
N VAL A 48 6.54 -26.56 10.14
CA VAL A 48 5.92 -25.55 9.28
C VAL A 48 4.45 -25.31 9.67
N GLN A 49 3.69 -26.36 9.98
CA GLN A 49 2.31 -26.23 10.45
C GLN A 49 2.23 -25.51 11.81
N ILE A 50 3.09 -25.87 12.78
CA ILE A 50 3.16 -25.18 14.08
C ILE A 50 3.54 -23.70 13.90
N ILE A 51 4.51 -23.39 13.03
CA ILE A 51 4.91 -22.00 12.74
C ILE A 51 3.73 -21.23 12.16
N LYS A 52 3.02 -21.81 11.18
CA LYS A 52 1.88 -21.14 10.53
C LYS A 52 0.71 -20.93 11.50
N GLU A 53 0.20 -22.00 12.10
CA GLU A 53 -1.04 -21.96 12.89
C GLU A 53 -0.86 -21.33 14.28
N CYS A 54 0.35 -21.35 14.86
CA CYS A 54 0.60 -20.82 16.21
C CYS A 54 1.44 -19.53 16.25
N LEU A 55 2.19 -19.19 15.20
CA LEU A 55 3.16 -18.07 15.21
C LEU A 55 3.02 -17.07 14.06
N THR A 56 2.10 -17.28 13.10
CA THR A 56 1.79 -16.28 12.06
C THR A 56 0.41 -15.68 12.28
N GLU A 57 0.37 -14.37 12.53
CA GLU A 57 -0.85 -13.56 12.54
C GLU A 57 -0.96 -12.76 11.24
N LEU A 58 -2.18 -12.37 10.86
CA LEU A 58 -2.37 -11.39 9.79
C LEU A 58 -1.66 -10.08 10.15
N PRO A 59 -0.88 -9.48 9.24
CA PRO A 59 -0.11 -8.29 9.58
C PRO A 59 -1.05 -7.11 9.90
N PRO A 60 -0.61 -6.18 10.76
CA PRO A 60 -1.47 -5.10 11.28
C PRO A 60 -2.15 -4.27 10.18
N SER A 61 -1.51 -4.16 9.02
CA SER A 61 -1.98 -3.41 7.86
C SER A 61 -3.24 -3.94 7.18
N PHE A 62 -3.77 -5.11 7.56
CA PHE A 62 -5.13 -5.50 7.16
C PHE A 62 -6.18 -4.87 8.08
N LYS A 63 -5.95 -4.89 9.41
CA LYS A 63 -6.86 -4.31 10.41
C LYS A 63 -6.79 -2.78 10.43
N LYS A 64 -5.60 -2.22 10.27
CA LYS A 64 -5.31 -0.78 10.34
C LYS A 64 -5.51 -0.05 9.00
N PHE A 65 -6.01 -0.73 7.95
CA PHE A 65 -6.31 -0.07 6.66
C PHE A 65 -7.57 0.80 6.72
N THR A 66 -8.58 0.44 7.50
CA THR A 66 -9.83 1.21 7.65
C THR A 66 -9.75 2.32 8.70
N VAL A 67 -8.71 2.31 9.54
CA VAL A 67 -8.40 3.36 10.52
C VAL A 67 -7.82 4.59 9.80
N GLU A 68 -7.97 5.79 10.38
CA GLU A 68 -7.43 7.02 9.81
C GLU A 68 -5.93 6.91 9.41
N PRO A 69 -5.53 7.34 8.19
CA PRO A 69 -4.19 7.12 7.69
C PRO A 69 -3.04 7.70 8.53
N SER A 70 -2.02 6.87 8.78
CA SER A 70 -0.83 7.22 9.57
C SER A 70 0.35 6.28 9.29
N MET A 71 1.55 6.65 9.77
CA MET A 71 2.76 5.81 9.69
C MET A 71 2.66 4.46 10.40
N ASP A 72 1.61 4.28 11.20
CA ASP A 72 1.47 3.20 12.16
C ASP A 72 0.69 1.99 11.60
N ILE A 73 0.27 2.05 10.32
CA ILE A 73 -0.34 0.95 9.56
C ILE A 73 0.40 -0.39 9.70
N ALA A 74 1.72 -0.36 9.81
CA ALA A 74 2.58 -1.54 9.92
C ALA A 74 3.11 -1.80 11.34
N LYS A 75 2.74 -0.99 12.35
CA LYS A 75 3.10 -1.27 13.74
C LYS A 75 2.14 -2.31 14.31
N GLY A 76 2.69 -3.42 14.79
CA GLY A 76 1.92 -4.44 15.51
C GLY A 76 1.73 -4.08 16.97
N ASP A 77 0.69 -4.66 17.56
CA ASP A 77 0.35 -4.45 18.98
C ASP A 77 1.10 -5.45 19.88
N SER A 78 1.82 -6.42 19.29
CA SER A 78 2.63 -7.43 19.96
C SER A 78 4.10 -7.01 20.12
N GLU A 79 4.57 -6.93 21.37
CA GLU A 79 5.95 -6.57 21.70
C GLU A 79 6.97 -7.72 21.48
N HIS A 80 6.51 -8.92 21.15
CA HIS A 80 7.33 -10.14 21.10
C HIS A 80 7.55 -10.64 19.67
N PRO A 81 8.75 -10.46 19.08
CA PRO A 81 9.03 -10.87 17.71
C PRO A 81 9.37 -12.37 17.63
N THR A 82 8.39 -13.23 17.93
CA THR A 82 8.57 -14.68 18.14
C THR A 82 9.24 -15.40 16.96
N LEU A 83 8.89 -15.03 15.72
CA LEU A 83 9.53 -15.57 14.51
C LEU A 83 11.01 -15.17 14.37
N LYS A 84 11.38 -13.94 14.76
CA LYS A 84 12.79 -13.49 14.73
C LYS A 84 13.61 -14.26 15.75
N ALA A 85 13.10 -14.42 16.97
CA ALA A 85 13.75 -15.22 18.02
C ALA A 85 13.92 -16.69 17.59
N LEU A 86 12.85 -17.33 17.09
CA LEU A 86 12.89 -18.72 16.66
C LEU A 86 13.85 -18.95 15.47
N SER A 87 14.04 -17.94 14.59
CA SER A 87 15.02 -17.99 13.48
C SER A 87 16.49 -17.99 13.95
N GLN A 88 16.76 -17.69 15.22
CA GLN A 88 18.10 -17.70 15.81
C GLN A 88 18.43 -19.03 16.52
N VAL A 89 17.42 -19.86 16.82
CA VAL A 89 17.57 -21.10 17.61
C VAL A 89 18.39 -22.17 16.87
N SER A 90 18.11 -22.41 15.58
CA SER A 90 18.88 -23.37 14.79
C SER A 90 18.89 -23.03 13.29
N ARG A 91 19.91 -23.48 12.56
CA ARG A 91 19.99 -23.31 11.10
C ARG A 91 18.81 -23.95 10.37
N ARG A 92 18.28 -25.07 10.89
CA ARG A 92 17.11 -25.76 10.36
C ARG A 92 15.84 -24.91 10.53
N LEU A 93 15.58 -24.43 11.74
CA LEU A 93 14.44 -23.55 12.01
C LEU A 93 14.53 -22.26 11.19
N ARG A 94 15.72 -21.64 11.12
CA ARG A 94 15.97 -20.48 10.26
C ARG A 94 15.53 -20.74 8.82
N ALA A 95 15.95 -21.85 8.21
CA ALA A 95 15.60 -22.19 6.83
C ALA A 95 14.07 -22.34 6.63
N LEU A 96 13.35 -22.91 7.59
CA LEU A 96 11.89 -23.06 7.55
C LEU A 96 11.14 -21.74 7.81
N ILE A 97 11.68 -20.85 8.64
CA ILE A 97 11.04 -19.61 9.08
C ILE A 97 11.21 -18.46 8.07
N LEU A 98 12.30 -18.46 7.29
CA LEU A 98 12.59 -17.35 6.37
C LEU A 98 11.43 -16.98 5.42
N PRO A 99 10.70 -17.92 4.78
CA PRO A 99 9.51 -17.58 4.00
C PRO A 99 8.43 -16.83 4.79
N PHE A 100 8.16 -17.22 6.03
CA PHE A 100 7.17 -16.57 6.90
C PHE A 100 7.64 -15.21 7.40
N LEU A 101 8.93 -15.09 7.76
CA LEU A 101 9.50 -13.83 8.26
C LEU A 101 9.53 -12.73 7.18
N PHE A 102 9.63 -13.12 5.91
CA PHE A 102 9.64 -12.21 4.76
C PHE A 102 8.32 -12.24 3.96
N GLN A 103 7.25 -12.87 4.49
CA GLN A 103 5.94 -12.91 3.84
C GLN A 103 5.35 -11.50 3.64
N PHE A 104 5.64 -10.60 4.57
CA PHE A 104 5.22 -9.20 4.51
C PHE A 104 6.43 -8.28 4.68
N VAL A 105 6.69 -7.44 3.67
CA VAL A 105 7.85 -6.54 3.62
C VAL A 105 7.39 -5.10 3.81
N LYS A 106 8.06 -4.36 4.68
CA LYS A 106 7.92 -2.90 4.83
C LYS A 106 9.14 -2.22 4.22
N LEU A 107 8.92 -1.31 3.27
CA LEU A 107 9.92 -0.35 2.78
C LEU A 107 9.56 1.04 3.31
N HIS A 108 10.52 1.72 3.94
CA HIS A 108 10.35 3.06 4.50
C HIS A 108 11.24 4.05 3.72
N LEU A 109 10.63 4.96 2.96
CA LEU A 109 11.38 5.92 2.14
C LEU A 109 11.80 7.10 3.02
N GLN A 110 13.06 7.08 3.45
CA GLN A 110 13.63 8.12 4.32
C GLN A 110 14.43 9.19 3.56
N SER A 111 14.63 9.01 2.26
CA SER A 111 15.46 9.90 1.43
C SER A 111 14.86 10.07 0.04
N PHE A 112 15.05 11.27 -0.53
CA PHE A 112 14.55 11.65 -1.83
C PHE A 112 15.69 12.28 -2.63
N SER A 113 15.83 11.91 -3.91
CA SER A 113 16.74 12.60 -4.84
C SER A 113 16.22 14.01 -5.06
N ARG A 114 17.07 15.02 -4.92
CA ARG A 114 16.79 16.34 -5.49
C ARG A 114 17.07 16.28 -6.99
N LEU A 115 16.10 16.67 -7.81
CA LEU A 115 16.26 16.91 -9.23
C LEU A 115 16.06 18.40 -9.52
N ILE A 116 16.68 18.94 -10.56
CA ILE A 116 16.46 20.32 -11.01
C ILE A 116 16.12 20.36 -12.50
N SER A 117 15.14 21.19 -12.87
CA SER A 117 14.66 21.34 -14.25
C SER A 117 15.71 22.04 -15.12
N CYS A 118 16.04 21.42 -16.25
CA CYS A 118 16.98 21.92 -17.25
C CYS A 118 16.33 22.95 -18.18
N ASP A 119 15.94 24.08 -17.61
CA ASP A 119 15.34 25.21 -18.31
C ASP A 119 16.33 26.36 -18.57
N LYS A 120 15.97 27.28 -19.47
CA LYS A 120 16.68 28.56 -19.67
C LYS A 120 16.90 29.34 -18.35
N LYS A 121 16.03 29.18 -17.36
CA LYS A 121 16.22 29.74 -16.00
C LYS A 121 17.45 29.16 -15.29
N LEU A 122 17.66 27.84 -15.39
CA LEU A 122 18.84 27.19 -14.82
C LEU A 122 20.12 27.62 -15.55
N LEU A 123 20.07 27.68 -16.88
CA LEU A 123 21.19 28.18 -17.69
C LEU A 123 21.59 29.60 -17.27
N LEU A 124 20.64 30.54 -17.20
CA LEU A 124 20.88 31.93 -16.77
C LEU A 124 21.35 32.05 -15.31
N HIS A 125 20.99 31.10 -14.45
CA HIS A 125 21.49 31.04 -13.08
C HIS A 125 22.95 30.57 -13.02
N LEU A 126 23.26 29.46 -13.69
CA LEU A 126 24.62 28.91 -13.76
C LEU A 126 25.60 29.84 -14.51
N ASP A 127 25.14 30.60 -15.49
CA ASP A 127 25.98 31.55 -16.25
C ASP A 127 26.59 32.65 -15.35
N LYS A 128 25.90 33.03 -14.26
CA LYS A 128 26.42 33.97 -13.25
C LYS A 128 27.64 33.44 -12.49
N TYR A 129 27.84 32.13 -12.49
CA TYR A 129 28.82 31.43 -11.65
C TYR A 129 29.74 30.51 -12.47
N HIS A 130 29.74 30.62 -13.80
CA HIS A 130 30.39 29.68 -14.72
C HIS A 130 31.89 29.46 -14.50
N GLU A 131 32.58 30.42 -13.89
CA GLU A 131 34.01 30.34 -13.51
C GLU A 131 34.27 29.54 -12.22
N HIS A 132 33.23 29.28 -11.41
CA HIS A 132 33.34 28.67 -10.08
C HIS A 132 32.54 27.36 -9.94
N LEU A 133 31.85 26.93 -11.00
CA LEU A 133 31.10 25.67 -11.02
C LEU A 133 32.01 24.46 -10.76
N ASN A 134 31.51 23.50 -9.97
CA ASN A 134 32.19 22.21 -9.81
C ASN A 134 32.16 21.39 -11.12
N GLU A 135 32.84 20.25 -11.19
CA GLU A 135 32.90 19.44 -12.42
C GLU A 135 31.52 18.93 -12.91
N HIS A 136 30.60 18.62 -11.99
CA HIS A 136 29.25 18.19 -12.30
C HIS A 136 28.39 19.34 -12.83
N GLU A 137 28.34 20.45 -12.11
CA GLU A 137 27.65 21.69 -12.49
C GLU A 137 28.16 22.26 -13.82
N ARG A 138 29.47 22.20 -14.05
CA ARG A 138 30.09 22.65 -15.30
C ARG A 138 29.71 21.77 -16.48
N ARG A 139 29.60 20.45 -16.29
CA ARG A 139 29.07 19.53 -17.33
C ARG A 139 27.61 19.85 -17.66
N ILE A 140 26.78 20.14 -16.65
CA ILE A 140 25.39 20.57 -16.84
C ILE A 140 25.32 21.89 -17.62
N TRP A 141 26.05 22.92 -17.18
CA TRP A 141 26.08 24.23 -17.85
C TRP A 141 26.56 24.13 -19.31
N LEU A 142 27.61 23.35 -19.60
CA LEU A 142 28.05 23.09 -20.97
C LEU A 142 26.97 22.40 -21.81
N ALA A 143 26.31 21.39 -21.25
CA ALA A 143 25.24 20.65 -21.94
C ALA A 143 23.99 21.51 -22.20
N LEU A 144 23.63 22.41 -21.28
CA LEU A 144 22.56 23.40 -21.46
C LEU A 144 22.97 24.43 -22.54
N ARG A 145 24.16 25.03 -22.41
CA ARG A 145 24.65 26.05 -23.35
C ARG A 145 24.71 25.51 -24.77
N GLY A 146 25.19 24.28 -24.97
CA GLY A 146 25.20 23.62 -26.28
C GLY A 146 23.80 23.47 -26.91
N GLN A 147 22.77 23.17 -26.11
CA GLN A 147 21.39 23.02 -26.59
C GLN A 147 20.75 24.35 -27.02
N TRP A 148 21.06 25.46 -26.34
CA TRP A 148 20.45 26.77 -26.64
C TRP A 148 21.20 27.61 -27.68
N HIS A 149 22.44 27.25 -28.05
CA HIS A 149 23.17 27.89 -29.15
C HIS A 149 22.78 27.35 -30.54
N ASP A 150 22.35 26.09 -30.65
CA ASP A 150 21.97 25.47 -31.93
C ASP A 150 20.47 25.67 -32.25
N GLN A 151 20.10 26.89 -32.61
CA GLN A 151 18.71 27.26 -32.96
C GLN A 151 18.23 26.67 -34.32
N SER A 152 19.03 25.81 -34.97
CA SER A 152 18.78 25.33 -36.34
C SER A 152 18.03 23.99 -36.43
N ARG A 153 17.74 23.32 -35.31
CA ARG A 153 17.08 22.00 -35.26
C ARG A 153 15.64 22.04 -34.72
N PRO A 154 14.62 22.02 -35.59
CA PRO A 154 13.24 21.78 -35.19
C PRO A 154 12.95 20.25 -35.15
N SER A 155 13.23 19.59 -34.03
CA SER A 155 12.48 18.39 -33.61
C SER A 155 12.85 17.97 -32.18
N VAL A 156 11.88 18.03 -31.28
CA VAL A 156 11.92 17.32 -30.01
C VAL A 156 11.73 15.84 -30.31
N SER A 157 12.81 15.07 -30.40
CA SER A 157 12.72 13.61 -30.44
C SER A 157 13.95 12.94 -29.81
N ALA A 158 13.69 11.81 -29.14
CA ALA A 158 14.64 10.77 -28.75
C ALA A 158 15.69 11.01 -27.62
N ASN A 159 15.63 12.07 -26.80
CA ASN A 159 16.42 12.12 -25.54
C ASN A 159 15.73 12.87 -24.37
N HIS A 160 14.60 12.32 -23.92
CA HIS A 160 13.85 12.76 -22.74
C HIS A 160 14.66 12.77 -21.42
N SER A 161 15.82 12.11 -21.40
CA SER A 161 16.75 11.96 -20.29
C SER A 161 17.47 13.25 -19.86
N ARG A 162 17.25 14.38 -20.54
CA ARG A 162 17.97 15.66 -20.32
C ARG A 162 17.15 16.80 -19.71
N LEU A 163 15.87 16.58 -19.42
CA LEU A 163 14.98 17.64 -18.90
C LEU A 163 15.11 17.87 -17.39
N TYR A 164 15.66 16.90 -16.66
CA TYR A 164 16.01 17.03 -15.25
C TYR A 164 17.37 16.39 -15.00
N VAL A 165 18.13 16.93 -14.04
CA VAL A 165 19.41 16.37 -13.61
C VAL A 165 19.39 16.22 -12.08
N PRO A 166 19.94 15.13 -11.51
CA PRO A 166 20.14 15.00 -10.07
C PRO A 166 21.00 16.15 -9.52
N VAL A 167 20.73 16.53 -8.28
CA VAL A 167 21.53 17.50 -7.51
C VAL A 167 22.23 16.74 -6.41
N HIS A 168 23.56 16.83 -6.37
CA HIS A 168 24.41 16.24 -5.36
C HIS A 168 24.72 17.26 -4.25
N ASP A 169 25.06 16.79 -3.05
CA ASP A 169 25.35 17.68 -1.90
C ASP A 169 26.59 18.58 -2.11
N GLN A 170 27.39 18.30 -3.13
CA GLN A 170 28.56 19.08 -3.54
C GLN A 170 28.22 20.20 -4.54
N ASP A 171 26.98 20.25 -5.05
CA ASP A 171 26.52 21.20 -6.09
C ASP A 171 26.04 22.52 -5.47
N LYS A 172 26.99 23.33 -5.01
CA LYS A 172 26.77 24.60 -4.30
C LYS A 172 25.85 25.56 -5.05
N TYR A 173 25.93 25.61 -6.37
CA TYR A 173 25.15 26.53 -7.22
C TYR A 173 23.82 25.95 -7.64
N LEU A 174 23.68 24.61 -7.75
CA LEU A 174 22.36 23.98 -7.93
C LEU A 174 21.52 24.06 -6.64
N THR A 175 22.13 23.91 -5.46
CA THR A 175 21.43 24.08 -4.16
C THR A 175 21.29 25.53 -3.71
N HIS A 176 21.62 26.51 -4.56
CA HIS A 176 21.54 27.93 -4.20
C HIS A 176 20.08 28.39 -4.06
N LYS A 177 19.82 29.37 -3.18
CA LYS A 177 18.44 29.88 -2.94
C LYS A 177 17.78 30.48 -4.19
N ASP A 178 18.59 30.99 -5.12
CA ASP A 178 18.12 31.57 -6.39
C ASP A 178 18.02 30.55 -7.54
N ALA A 179 18.39 29.29 -7.29
CA ALA A 179 18.26 28.23 -8.28
C ALA A 179 16.77 27.89 -8.52
N PRO A 180 16.42 27.39 -9.73
CA PRO A 180 15.10 26.82 -9.98
C PRO A 180 14.69 25.76 -8.93
N PRO A 181 13.39 25.67 -8.58
CA PRO A 181 12.93 24.79 -7.51
C PRO A 181 13.25 23.32 -7.81
N HIS A 182 13.61 22.58 -6.77
CA HIS A 182 13.89 21.15 -6.87
C HIS A 182 12.61 20.31 -6.93
N ALA A 183 12.62 19.30 -7.81
CA ALA A 183 11.70 18.19 -7.72
C ALA A 183 12.29 17.10 -6.80
N LEU A 184 11.55 16.63 -5.81
CA LEU A 184 11.98 15.54 -4.91
C LEU A 184 11.46 14.20 -5.43
N MET A 185 12.35 13.25 -5.75
CA MET A 185 11.98 11.90 -6.19
C MET A 185 12.21 10.85 -5.09
N PRO A 186 11.29 9.91 -4.85
CA PRO A 186 11.48 8.85 -3.86
C PRO A 186 12.71 7.99 -4.20
N GLN A 187 13.60 7.76 -3.23
CA GLN A 187 14.69 6.80 -3.34
C GLN A 187 14.42 5.54 -2.54
N LEU A 188 14.88 4.40 -3.05
CA LEU A 188 14.94 3.17 -2.27
C LEU A 188 15.91 3.33 -1.08
N PRO A 189 15.65 2.67 0.07
CA PRO A 189 16.56 2.65 1.19
C PRO A 189 17.99 2.22 0.79
N THR A 190 19.01 2.74 1.47
CA THR A 190 20.42 2.42 1.17
C THR A 190 20.77 0.95 1.37
N ASP A 191 20.07 0.28 2.31
CA ASP A 191 20.16 -1.16 2.58
C ASP A 191 19.33 -2.03 1.61
N PHE A 192 18.56 -1.43 0.68
CA PHE A 192 17.75 -2.17 -0.29
C PHE A 192 18.59 -3.09 -1.18
N THR A 193 19.84 -2.71 -1.50
CA THR A 193 20.76 -3.56 -2.28
C THR A 193 21.14 -4.83 -1.53
N ASP A 194 21.47 -4.73 -0.24
CA ASP A 194 21.79 -5.88 0.61
C ASP A 194 20.56 -6.77 0.84
N PHE A 195 19.40 -6.15 1.04
CA PHE A 195 18.11 -6.83 1.09
C PHE A 195 17.81 -7.57 -0.23
N ALA A 196 18.07 -6.97 -1.38
CA ALA A 196 17.87 -7.60 -2.68
C ALA A 196 18.79 -8.81 -2.89
N VAL A 197 20.06 -8.71 -2.50
CA VAL A 197 21.00 -9.85 -2.49
C VAL A 197 20.50 -10.95 -1.55
N PHE A 198 19.98 -10.60 -0.38
CA PHE A 198 19.41 -11.56 0.58
C PHE A 198 18.19 -12.30 0.03
N ILE A 199 17.21 -11.57 -0.52
CA ILE A 199 15.99 -12.15 -1.13
C ILE A 199 16.33 -13.09 -2.29
N LYS A 200 17.27 -12.69 -3.16
CA LYS A 200 17.77 -13.52 -4.26
C LYS A 200 18.48 -14.78 -3.73
N LYS A 201 19.40 -14.64 -2.77
CA LYS A 201 20.16 -15.75 -2.15
C LYS A 201 19.27 -16.81 -1.50
N HIS A 202 18.13 -16.41 -0.92
CA HIS A 202 17.21 -17.30 -0.22
C HIS A 202 15.97 -17.68 -1.04
N ASN A 203 15.91 -17.34 -2.34
CA ASN A 203 14.79 -17.60 -3.25
C ASN A 203 13.41 -17.10 -2.73
N LEU A 204 13.41 -15.98 -2.00
CA LEU A 204 12.23 -15.47 -1.30
C LEU A 204 11.27 -14.63 -2.18
N ARG A 205 11.66 -14.28 -3.42
CA ARG A 205 10.90 -13.37 -4.30
C ARG A 205 9.40 -13.68 -4.40
N ARG A 206 9.04 -14.96 -4.58
CA ARG A 206 7.66 -15.47 -4.70
C ARG A 206 7.05 -15.95 -3.37
N LYS A 207 7.70 -15.64 -2.24
CA LYS A 207 7.22 -15.91 -0.88
C LYS A 207 6.81 -14.64 -0.14
N VAL A 208 7.01 -13.49 -0.77
CA VAL A 208 6.54 -12.18 -0.30
C VAL A 208 5.12 -12.02 -0.84
N ASP A 209 4.12 -12.13 0.04
CA ASP A 209 2.71 -11.98 -0.33
C ASP A 209 2.32 -10.49 -0.33
N GLY A 210 2.87 -9.71 0.60
CA GLY A 210 2.55 -8.28 0.73
C GLY A 210 3.77 -7.37 0.84
N LEU A 211 3.68 -6.21 0.19
CA LEU A 211 4.60 -5.09 0.28
C LEU A 211 3.86 -3.87 0.83
N ILE A 212 4.44 -3.20 1.82
CA ILE A 212 3.98 -1.91 2.33
C ILE A 212 5.09 -0.88 2.10
N LEU A 213 4.78 0.13 1.29
CA LEU A 213 5.61 1.30 1.05
C LEU A 213 5.13 2.44 1.95
N ILE A 214 6.00 2.99 2.79
CA ILE A 214 5.63 4.02 3.78
C ILE A 214 6.57 5.22 3.68
N THR A 215 6.05 6.45 3.76
CA THR A 215 6.82 7.70 3.83
C THR A 215 5.99 8.84 4.41
N GLU A 216 6.61 9.77 5.15
CA GLU A 216 6.01 11.07 5.51
C GLU A 216 6.46 12.20 4.56
N LEU A 217 7.42 11.91 3.67
CA LEU A 217 8.04 12.93 2.84
C LEU A 217 7.14 13.29 1.65
N GLU A 218 6.84 14.58 1.55
CA GLU A 218 6.12 15.18 0.43
C GLU A 218 7.05 15.39 -0.77
N VAL A 219 6.62 14.92 -1.93
CA VAL A 219 7.25 15.23 -3.22
C VAL A 219 7.05 16.71 -3.55
N THR A 220 8.04 17.57 -3.31
CA THR A 220 7.95 18.96 -3.80
C THR A 220 8.27 19.03 -5.30
N GLY A 221 7.59 19.92 -6.03
CA GLY A 221 7.88 20.24 -7.44
C GLY A 221 6.63 20.25 -8.34
N ASP A 222 6.64 21.09 -9.39
CA ASP A 222 5.55 21.19 -10.39
C ASP A 222 5.42 19.90 -11.21
N HIS A 223 4.73 18.90 -10.66
CA HIS A 223 4.37 17.65 -11.37
C HIS A 223 3.21 17.87 -12.37
N CYS A 224 2.64 19.08 -12.41
CA CYS A 224 1.32 19.34 -12.97
C CYS A 224 1.25 20.53 -13.93
N ARG A 225 2.14 20.57 -14.93
CA ARG A 225 1.88 21.30 -16.19
C ARG A 225 2.23 20.42 -17.39
N CYS A 226 1.19 19.85 -18.00
CA CYS A 226 1.28 18.93 -19.13
C CYS A 226 2.00 19.57 -20.33
N THR A 227 3.30 19.28 -20.41
CA THR A 227 4.21 19.51 -21.54
C THR A 227 5.32 18.46 -21.43
N GLU A 228 6.19 18.37 -22.43
CA GLU A 228 7.24 17.35 -22.62
C GLU A 228 8.17 17.11 -21.39
N ARG A 229 8.19 18.03 -20.42
CA ARG A 229 8.89 17.92 -19.12
C ARG A 229 8.56 16.66 -18.30
N SER A 230 7.37 16.07 -18.44
CA SER A 230 6.91 14.95 -17.58
C SER A 230 7.71 13.64 -17.72
N ALA A 231 8.48 13.47 -18.80
CA ALA A 231 9.04 12.19 -19.18
C ALA A 231 10.14 11.66 -18.23
N TYR A 232 11.08 12.50 -17.77
CA TYR A 232 12.17 12.05 -16.88
C TYR A 232 11.67 11.55 -15.52
N VAL A 233 10.73 12.30 -14.94
CA VAL A 233 10.07 11.95 -13.67
C VAL A 233 9.33 10.61 -13.83
N GLY A 234 8.59 10.44 -14.92
CA GLY A 234 7.98 9.15 -15.28
C GLY A 234 8.99 8.01 -15.39
N CYS A 235 10.06 8.17 -16.17
CA CYS A 235 11.13 7.17 -16.28
C CYS A 235 11.77 6.83 -14.92
N SER A 236 11.94 7.81 -14.03
CA SER A 236 12.51 7.62 -12.70
C SER A 236 11.60 6.81 -11.78
N ILE A 237 10.30 7.13 -11.76
CA ILE A 237 9.27 6.43 -10.98
C ILE A 237 9.05 5.01 -11.52
N ARG A 238 9.07 4.85 -12.84
CA ARG A 238 9.07 3.55 -13.52
C ARG A 238 10.29 2.72 -13.11
N GLN A 239 11.49 3.30 -13.10
CA GLN A 239 12.70 2.59 -12.69
C GLN A 239 12.68 2.22 -11.20
N PHE A 240 12.16 3.10 -10.33
CA PHE A 240 11.94 2.83 -8.91
C PHE A 240 11.07 1.57 -8.71
N TRP A 241 9.93 1.48 -9.39
CA TRP A 241 9.05 0.31 -9.32
C TRP A 241 9.66 -0.94 -9.95
N LEU A 242 10.32 -0.82 -11.10
CA LEU A 242 11.04 -1.95 -11.73
C LEU A 242 12.11 -2.54 -10.80
N ASN A 243 12.88 -1.70 -10.09
CA ASN A 243 13.87 -2.15 -9.11
C ASN A 243 13.23 -2.92 -7.95
N ILE A 244 12.05 -2.52 -7.49
CA ILE A 244 11.28 -3.26 -6.47
C ILE A 244 10.82 -4.60 -7.02
N PHE A 245 10.19 -4.61 -8.19
CA PHE A 245 9.54 -5.79 -8.77
C PHE A 245 10.51 -6.80 -9.40
N GLU A 246 11.76 -6.42 -9.68
CA GLU A 246 12.83 -7.37 -10.01
C GLU A 246 13.18 -8.26 -8.79
N VAL A 247 13.07 -7.70 -7.58
CA VAL A 247 13.45 -8.34 -6.31
C VAL A 247 12.27 -9.07 -5.66
N LEU A 248 11.08 -8.45 -5.68
CA LEU A 248 9.87 -8.91 -5.00
C LEU A 248 8.75 -9.22 -6.02
N ASP A 249 7.91 -10.20 -5.74
CA ASP A 249 6.72 -10.52 -6.56
C ASP A 249 5.41 -10.47 -5.72
N PRO A 250 5.11 -9.34 -5.03
CA PRO A 250 4.02 -9.26 -4.07
C PRO A 250 2.65 -9.36 -4.75
N LEU A 251 1.69 -9.94 -4.03
CA LEU A 251 0.28 -10.04 -4.42
C LEU A 251 -0.54 -8.85 -3.91
N ARG A 252 -0.10 -8.23 -2.80
CA ARG A 252 -0.67 -7.01 -2.23
C ARG A 252 0.41 -5.93 -2.14
N VAL A 253 0.14 -4.74 -2.67
CA VAL A 253 1.00 -3.56 -2.51
C VAL A 253 0.18 -2.46 -1.86
N VAL A 254 0.64 -1.98 -0.70
CA VAL A 254 0.03 -0.84 0.01
C VAL A 254 1.01 0.33 -0.02
N THR A 255 0.55 1.50 -0.46
CA THR A 255 1.29 2.76 -0.38
C THR A 255 0.65 3.65 0.67
N ALA A 256 1.39 3.96 1.73
CA ALA A 256 1.02 4.87 2.81
C ALA A 256 1.91 6.11 2.76
N ALA A 257 1.39 7.22 2.22
CA ALA A 257 2.17 8.42 1.94
C ALA A 257 1.28 9.68 1.89
N PRO A 258 1.87 10.89 1.93
CA PRO A 258 1.14 12.12 1.63
C PRO A 258 0.50 12.07 0.23
N PRO A 259 -0.65 12.76 0.02
CA PRO A 259 -1.38 12.74 -1.25
C PRO A 259 -0.52 13.01 -2.49
N ILE A 260 0.32 14.06 -2.43
CA ILE A 260 1.27 14.43 -3.50
C ILE A 260 2.28 13.31 -3.82
N THR A 261 2.69 12.55 -2.81
CA THR A 261 3.66 11.46 -2.95
C THR A 261 2.99 10.20 -3.50
N ILE A 262 1.74 9.90 -3.15
CA ILE A 262 0.96 8.85 -3.82
C ILE A 262 0.74 9.23 -5.30
N ALA A 263 0.33 10.47 -5.59
CA ALA A 263 0.14 10.96 -6.95
C ALA A 263 1.38 10.72 -7.83
N SER A 264 2.56 11.09 -7.32
CA SER A 264 3.85 10.82 -7.95
C SER A 264 4.07 9.30 -8.13
N LEU A 265 3.96 8.49 -7.07
CA LEU A 265 4.22 7.06 -7.10
C LEU A 265 3.33 6.27 -8.08
N ILE A 266 2.07 6.68 -8.29
CA ILE A 266 1.17 6.04 -9.28
C ILE A 266 1.29 6.65 -10.69
N HIS A 267 2.15 7.67 -10.87
CA HIS A 267 2.21 8.51 -12.06
C HIS A 267 0.84 9.11 -12.46
N SER A 268 0.11 9.59 -11.48
CA SER A 268 -1.05 10.44 -11.74
C SER A 268 -0.66 11.91 -11.71
N ARG A 269 -1.44 12.72 -12.41
CA ARG A 269 -1.50 14.16 -12.14
C ARG A 269 -2.13 14.38 -10.75
N GLN A 270 -1.77 15.49 -10.15
CA GLN A 270 -2.39 16.05 -8.96
C GLN A 270 -3.17 17.30 -9.39
N HIS A 271 -4.29 17.57 -8.73
CA HIS A 271 -5.09 18.76 -9.00
C HIS A 271 -5.62 19.27 -7.67
N GLY A 272 -5.10 20.40 -7.19
CA GLY A 272 -5.26 20.73 -5.79
C GLY A 272 -4.65 22.06 -5.35
N GLU A 273 -5.23 23.18 -5.77
CA GLU A 273 -4.97 24.49 -5.13
C GLU A 273 -5.61 24.59 -3.74
N GLN A 274 -6.52 23.66 -3.39
CA GLN A 274 -7.35 23.67 -2.17
C GLN A 274 -7.03 22.55 -1.17
N GLU A 275 -5.96 21.76 -1.38
CA GLU A 275 -5.61 20.61 -0.53
C GLU A 275 -5.32 21.00 0.92
N TRP A 276 -4.83 22.22 1.14
CA TRP A 276 -4.61 22.84 2.44
C TRP A 276 -5.83 22.76 3.37
N ALA A 277 -7.04 22.70 2.81
CA ALA A 277 -8.29 22.72 3.55
C ALA A 277 -8.66 21.39 4.20
N PHE A 278 -8.07 20.28 3.75
CA PHE A 278 -8.41 18.93 4.21
C PHE A 278 -7.48 18.44 5.33
N GLU A 279 -6.31 19.08 5.51
CA GLU A 279 -5.26 18.70 6.47
C GLU A 279 -4.80 17.22 6.38
N MET A 280 -5.00 16.58 5.21
CA MET A 280 -4.69 15.17 4.95
C MET A 280 -3.18 14.93 4.83
N LYS A 281 -2.54 14.60 5.96
CA LYS A 281 -1.10 14.28 6.01
C LYS A 281 -0.72 12.96 5.31
N MET A 282 -1.67 12.03 5.21
CA MET A 282 -1.43 10.71 4.66
C MET A 282 -2.72 10.13 4.08
N GLN A 283 -2.58 9.26 3.10
CA GLN A 283 -3.63 8.42 2.55
C GLN A 283 -3.09 7.00 2.38
N TYR A 284 -3.98 6.01 2.20
CA TYR A 284 -3.57 4.65 1.83
C TYR A 284 -4.15 4.26 0.47
N LEU A 285 -3.29 3.79 -0.43
CA LEU A 285 -3.70 3.08 -1.64
C LEU A 285 -3.23 1.64 -1.56
N GLU A 286 -4.15 0.68 -1.64
CA GLU A 286 -3.87 -0.74 -1.76
C GLU A 286 -4.27 -1.27 -3.14
N LEU A 287 -3.37 -2.06 -3.73
CA LEU A 287 -3.58 -2.85 -4.92
C LEU A 287 -3.38 -4.32 -4.57
N GLY A 288 -4.31 -5.18 -4.99
CA GLY A 288 -4.29 -6.60 -4.64
C GLY A 288 -4.57 -7.51 -5.82
N MET A 289 -4.05 -8.73 -5.74
CA MET A 289 -4.39 -9.86 -6.60
C MET A 289 -4.87 -11.04 -5.75
N THR A 290 -5.89 -11.73 -6.25
CA THR A 290 -6.41 -12.96 -5.66
C THR A 290 -5.67 -14.20 -6.20
N HIS A 291 -5.60 -15.26 -5.39
CA HIS A 291 -4.96 -16.53 -5.74
C HIS A 291 -5.82 -17.45 -6.62
N SER A 292 -6.91 -16.97 -7.23
CA SER A 292 -7.83 -17.83 -7.97
C SER A 292 -7.12 -18.52 -9.14
N SER A 293 -7.48 -19.77 -9.40
CA SER A 293 -7.00 -20.51 -10.57
C SER A 293 -7.36 -19.81 -11.89
N ASP A 294 -8.45 -19.05 -11.93
CA ASP A 294 -8.81 -18.21 -13.09
C ASP A 294 -7.89 -16.98 -13.20
N ASP A 295 -7.53 -16.36 -12.07
CA ASP A 295 -6.64 -15.18 -12.03
C ASP A 295 -5.18 -15.55 -12.39
N MET A 296 -4.81 -16.84 -12.32
CA MET A 296 -3.50 -17.31 -12.79
C MET A 296 -3.30 -17.14 -14.30
N LEU A 297 -4.37 -17.08 -15.09
CA LEU A 297 -4.32 -16.71 -16.52
C LEU A 297 -4.16 -15.20 -16.73
N LEU A 298 -4.47 -14.38 -15.72
CA LEU A 298 -4.23 -12.93 -15.70
C LEU A 298 -2.79 -12.57 -15.25
N ARG A 299 -1.93 -13.55 -14.94
CA ARG A 299 -0.48 -13.37 -14.67
C ARG A 299 0.34 -13.08 -15.94
N PHE A 300 -0.19 -12.21 -16.80
CA PHE A 300 0.24 -11.93 -18.17
C PHE A 300 0.20 -13.14 -19.12
N PRO A 301 -0.15 -12.96 -20.40
CA PRO A 301 0.30 -13.88 -21.42
C PRO A 301 1.84 -13.86 -21.46
N GLY A 302 2.45 -14.95 -21.92
CA GLY A 302 3.90 -15.12 -21.87
C GLY A 302 4.73 -14.09 -22.64
N HIS A 303 6.03 -14.38 -22.75
CA HIS A 303 7.05 -13.53 -23.37
C HIS A 303 6.69 -12.99 -24.77
N GLU A 304 5.76 -13.65 -25.47
CA GLU A 304 5.24 -13.34 -26.81
C GLU A 304 4.29 -12.11 -26.82
N ALA A 305 3.39 -11.95 -25.85
CA ALA A 305 2.56 -10.74 -25.78
C ALA A 305 3.43 -9.49 -25.49
N ARG A 306 4.51 -9.68 -24.73
CA ARG A 306 5.51 -8.64 -24.47
C ARG A 306 6.30 -8.22 -25.71
N GLU A 307 6.28 -9.00 -26.79
CA GLU A 307 6.80 -8.59 -28.10
C GLU A 307 5.77 -7.74 -28.86
N MET A 308 4.49 -8.13 -28.81
CA MET A 308 3.40 -7.48 -29.56
C MET A 308 3.12 -6.04 -29.09
N TYR A 309 3.32 -5.74 -27.80
CA TYR A 309 3.13 -4.40 -27.22
C TYR A 309 4.38 -3.51 -27.25
N LYS A 310 5.48 -3.91 -27.91
CA LYS A 310 6.68 -3.06 -28.07
C LYS A 310 6.48 -1.83 -28.96
N SER A 311 5.40 -1.79 -29.75
CA SER A 311 5.12 -0.73 -30.73
C SER A 311 4.36 0.47 -30.18
N ASN A 312 3.70 0.34 -29.02
CA ASN A 312 3.17 1.47 -28.27
C ASN A 312 4.18 1.86 -27.19
N GLU A 313 4.26 3.16 -26.84
CA GLU A 313 5.13 3.69 -25.78
C GLU A 313 4.61 3.24 -24.39
N GLY A 314 4.78 1.96 -24.10
CA GLY A 314 4.01 1.22 -23.12
C GLY A 314 4.36 1.52 -21.67
N TRP A 315 3.31 1.61 -20.84
CA TRP A 315 3.37 1.88 -19.41
C TRP A 315 3.77 0.66 -18.56
N ASP A 316 4.41 -0.35 -19.17
CA ASP A 316 5.04 -1.49 -18.48
C ASP A 316 6.07 -0.96 -17.47
N GLY A 317 5.89 -1.27 -16.19
CA GLY A 317 6.82 -0.91 -15.10
C GLY A 317 6.36 0.23 -14.18
N TYR A 318 5.23 0.88 -14.42
CA TYR A 318 4.56 1.72 -13.41
C TYR A 318 3.69 0.87 -12.48
N LEU A 319 3.44 1.30 -11.23
CA LEU A 319 2.69 0.51 -10.24
C LEU A 319 1.34 -0.01 -10.77
N LEU A 320 0.51 0.89 -11.31
CA LEU A 320 -0.83 0.55 -11.83
C LEU A 320 -0.77 -0.39 -13.04
N GLY A 321 0.25 -0.26 -13.89
CA GLY A 321 0.43 -1.08 -15.10
C GLY A 321 1.28 -2.35 -14.91
N HIS A 322 1.88 -2.56 -13.73
CA HIS A 322 2.83 -3.66 -13.54
C HIS A 322 2.17 -5.04 -13.43
N LYS A 323 0.89 -5.13 -13.03
CA LYS A 323 0.16 -6.40 -12.87
C LYS A 323 -1.32 -6.25 -13.22
N GLY A 324 -1.96 -7.38 -13.51
CA GLY A 324 -3.41 -7.53 -13.58
C GLY A 324 -4.06 -7.40 -12.20
N TRP A 325 -4.06 -6.20 -11.60
CA TRP A 325 -4.66 -5.97 -10.27
C TRP A 325 -6.17 -6.28 -10.29
N THR A 326 -6.64 -7.06 -9.31
CA THR A 326 -8.06 -7.46 -9.18
C THR A 326 -8.77 -6.78 -8.01
N ARG A 327 -8.02 -6.23 -7.04
CA ARG A 327 -8.52 -5.40 -5.94
C ARG A 327 -7.89 -4.01 -6.00
N LEU A 328 -8.70 -2.97 -5.86
CA LEU A 328 -8.27 -1.60 -5.59
C LEU A 328 -9.00 -1.10 -4.34
N SER A 329 -8.22 -0.76 -3.32
CA SER A 329 -8.70 -0.26 -2.03
C SER A 329 -8.09 1.11 -1.77
N PHE A 330 -8.90 2.11 -1.42
CA PHE A 330 -8.45 3.48 -1.13
C PHE A 330 -8.99 3.93 0.23
N ASN A 331 -8.10 4.43 1.08
CA ASN A 331 -8.46 5.19 2.29
C ASN A 331 -8.01 6.64 2.10
N GLU A 332 -8.99 7.52 1.91
CA GLU A 332 -8.81 8.95 1.68
C GLU A 332 -8.47 9.73 2.98
N GLY A 333 -8.78 9.14 4.14
CA GLY A 333 -8.74 9.80 5.43
C GLY A 333 -10.02 10.58 5.74
N ALA A 334 -9.90 11.66 6.50
CA ALA A 334 -11.03 12.40 7.05
C ALA A 334 -11.10 13.83 6.51
N SER A 335 -12.17 14.12 5.75
CA SER A 335 -12.40 15.43 5.11
C SER A 335 -13.06 16.46 6.03
N VAL A 336 -13.36 16.10 7.29
CA VAL A 336 -13.95 16.96 8.33
C VAL A 336 -13.34 18.38 8.41
N PRO A 337 -12.03 18.63 8.26
CA PRO A 337 -11.46 19.99 8.29
C PRO A 337 -11.97 20.91 7.18
N ALA A 338 -12.32 20.38 6.00
CA ALA A 338 -12.79 21.20 4.88
C ALA A 338 -14.10 21.94 5.22
N TYR A 339 -14.96 21.30 6.01
CA TYR A 339 -16.24 21.84 6.49
C TYR A 339 -16.10 22.96 7.54
N HIS A 340 -14.90 23.26 8.03
CA HIS A 340 -14.65 24.48 8.83
C HIS A 340 -14.61 25.74 7.97
N THR A 341 -14.67 25.61 6.64
CA THR A 341 -14.54 26.73 5.71
C THR A 341 -15.85 27.02 4.99
N TYR A 342 -16.17 28.32 4.88
CA TYR A 342 -17.47 28.82 4.39
C TYR A 342 -17.83 28.31 2.97
N GLU A 343 -16.81 28.09 2.12
CA GLU A 343 -16.96 27.65 0.74
C GLU A 343 -16.48 26.21 0.53
N TYR A 344 -16.70 25.31 1.50
CA TYR A 344 -16.26 23.90 1.41
C TYR A 344 -16.72 23.20 0.11
N HIS A 345 -17.90 23.57 -0.41
CA HIS A 345 -18.48 23.06 -1.64
C HIS A 345 -17.76 23.52 -2.93
N LEU A 346 -16.84 24.49 -2.85
CA LEU A 346 -15.94 24.87 -3.95
C LEU A 346 -14.57 24.17 -3.84
N LYS A 347 -14.38 23.38 -2.79
CA LYS A 347 -13.14 22.64 -2.53
C LYS A 347 -13.27 21.23 -3.03
N ALA A 348 -12.12 20.59 -3.21
CA ALA A 348 -12.08 19.20 -3.55
C ALA A 348 -10.81 18.54 -3.02
N ALA A 349 -10.94 17.30 -2.59
CA ALA A 349 -9.87 16.49 -2.04
C ALA A 349 -8.83 16.13 -3.12
N PRO A 350 -7.63 15.66 -2.75
CA PRO A 350 -6.57 15.33 -3.70
C PRO A 350 -6.96 14.25 -4.74
N LYS A 351 -7.32 14.65 -5.96
CA LYS A 351 -7.98 13.78 -6.97
C LYS A 351 -7.10 12.73 -7.69
N HIS A 352 -5.91 12.44 -7.17
CA HIS A 352 -4.88 11.72 -7.90
C HIS A 352 -5.21 10.22 -8.08
N VAL A 353 -5.82 9.54 -7.10
CA VAL A 353 -6.21 8.13 -7.29
C VAL A 353 -7.30 8.00 -8.37
N HIS A 354 -8.27 8.93 -8.39
CA HIS A 354 -9.34 8.97 -9.40
C HIS A 354 -8.78 9.11 -10.82
N GLN A 355 -7.82 10.02 -10.99
CA GLN A 355 -7.14 10.25 -12.26
C GLN A 355 -6.28 9.04 -12.66
N GLY A 356 -5.52 8.46 -11.73
CA GLY A 356 -4.78 7.20 -11.97
C GLY A 356 -5.68 6.08 -12.50
N ILE A 357 -6.85 5.86 -11.87
CA ILE A 357 -7.86 4.89 -12.33
C ILE A 357 -8.35 5.23 -13.75
N GLN A 358 -8.70 6.48 -14.02
CA GLN A 358 -9.21 6.91 -15.33
C GLN A 358 -8.20 6.68 -16.46
N TYR A 359 -6.89 6.78 -16.18
CA TYR A 359 -5.84 6.54 -17.18
C TYR A 359 -5.39 5.07 -17.29
N MET A 360 -5.82 4.17 -16.39
CA MET A 360 -5.49 2.74 -16.48
C MET A 360 -5.84 2.07 -17.83
N PRO A 361 -6.92 2.40 -18.56
CA PRO A 361 -7.17 1.81 -19.88
C PRO A 361 -6.16 2.28 -20.94
N ALA A 362 -5.68 3.53 -20.83
CA ALA A 362 -4.70 4.11 -21.73
C ALA A 362 -3.29 3.54 -21.54
N TYR A 363 -3.02 2.90 -20.39
CA TYR A 363 -1.77 2.20 -20.12
C TYR A 363 -1.61 0.89 -20.93
N GLY A 364 -2.63 0.52 -21.72
CA GLY A 364 -2.60 -0.65 -22.59
C GLY A 364 -2.54 -1.97 -21.84
N ILE A 365 -2.92 -1.97 -20.55
CA ILE A 365 -2.83 -3.14 -19.66
C ILE A 365 -3.80 -4.20 -20.18
N PRO A 366 -3.31 -5.33 -20.71
CA PRO A 366 -4.17 -6.45 -21.02
C PRO A 366 -4.44 -7.19 -19.71
N ALA A 367 -5.71 -7.30 -19.33
CA ALA A 367 -6.20 -8.21 -18.28
C ALA A 367 -6.09 -7.78 -16.79
N SER A 368 -6.04 -6.48 -16.47
CA SER A 368 -6.38 -5.99 -15.12
C SER A 368 -7.90 -5.86 -14.92
N CYS A 369 -8.61 -6.97 -14.73
CA CYS A 369 -10.01 -6.91 -14.28
C CYS A 369 -10.09 -6.59 -12.79
N LEU A 370 -10.32 -5.32 -12.45
CA LEU A 370 -10.80 -4.97 -11.11
C LEU A 370 -12.12 -5.73 -10.86
N ARG A 371 -12.14 -6.56 -9.82
CA ARG A 371 -13.30 -7.31 -9.32
C ARG A 371 -13.75 -6.77 -7.96
N VAL A 372 -12.83 -6.21 -7.18
CA VAL A 372 -13.08 -5.69 -5.85
C VAL A 372 -12.67 -4.24 -5.76
N LEU A 373 -13.62 -3.39 -5.37
CA LEU A 373 -13.37 -1.99 -5.03
C LEU A 373 -13.66 -1.77 -3.54
N GLN A 374 -12.83 -0.96 -2.89
CA GLN A 374 -13.07 -0.54 -1.51
C GLN A 374 -12.74 0.95 -1.37
N PHE A 375 -13.66 1.72 -0.79
CA PHE A 375 -13.50 3.14 -0.52
C PHE A 375 -13.80 3.42 0.95
N ILE A 376 -12.80 3.95 1.66
CA ILE A 376 -12.89 4.34 3.07
C ILE A 376 -12.59 5.83 3.16
N ALA A 377 -13.51 6.61 3.70
CA ALA A 377 -13.30 8.01 4.03
C ALA A 377 -14.19 8.40 5.22
N VAL A 378 -13.86 9.49 5.91
CA VAL A 378 -14.67 10.02 7.01
C VAL A 378 -15.26 11.35 6.59
N PHE A 379 -16.56 11.34 6.29
CA PHE A 379 -17.34 12.44 5.71
C PHE A 379 -16.69 13.05 4.46
N PRO A 380 -16.43 12.26 3.40
CA PRO A 380 -15.94 12.79 2.13
C PRO A 380 -16.94 13.77 1.51
N LEU A 381 -16.48 14.61 0.59
CA LEU A 381 -17.38 15.42 -0.24
C LEU A 381 -18.04 14.52 -1.29
N ALA A 382 -19.35 14.71 -1.51
CA ALA A 382 -20.12 13.84 -2.40
C ALA A 382 -19.61 13.88 -3.85
N ASP A 383 -19.14 15.03 -4.32
CA ASP A 383 -18.53 15.19 -5.65
C ASP A 383 -17.21 14.40 -5.82
N ASP A 384 -16.42 14.23 -4.75
CA ASP A 384 -15.16 13.48 -4.80
C ASP A 384 -15.44 11.96 -4.77
N PHE A 385 -16.40 11.51 -3.96
CA PHE A 385 -16.87 10.13 -3.99
C PHE A 385 -17.55 9.77 -5.33
N GLN A 386 -18.35 10.70 -5.89
CA GLN A 386 -18.90 10.54 -7.24
C GLN A 386 -17.79 10.37 -8.28
N LEU A 387 -16.72 11.17 -8.20
CA LEU A 387 -15.62 11.07 -9.15
C LEU A 387 -14.87 9.73 -9.05
N TRP A 388 -14.71 9.17 -7.84
CA TRP A 388 -14.18 7.83 -7.64
C TRP A 388 -15.05 6.77 -8.33
N LEU A 389 -16.36 6.77 -8.09
CA LEU A 389 -17.32 5.85 -8.73
C LEU A 389 -17.37 5.99 -10.26
N VAL A 390 -17.37 7.23 -10.78
CA VAL A 390 -17.36 7.50 -12.23
C VAL A 390 -16.06 7.03 -12.89
N SER A 391 -14.92 7.21 -12.22
CA SER A 391 -13.62 6.74 -12.73
C SER A 391 -13.55 5.22 -12.73
N ALA A 392 -14.06 4.57 -11.67
CA ALA A 392 -14.19 3.13 -11.60
C ALA A 392 -15.10 2.57 -12.69
N ASN A 393 -16.30 3.13 -12.89
CA ASN A 393 -17.24 2.67 -13.92
C ASN A 393 -16.64 2.76 -15.34
N LYS A 394 -16.01 3.89 -15.68
CA LYS A 394 -15.35 4.07 -16.98
C LYS A 394 -14.21 3.07 -17.20
N TYR A 395 -13.50 2.71 -16.13
CA TYR A 395 -12.43 1.72 -16.22
C TYR A 395 -12.96 0.31 -16.49
N THR A 396 -13.96 -0.12 -15.72
CA THR A 396 -14.52 -1.48 -15.79
C THR A 396 -15.35 -1.70 -17.06
N ASP A 397 -16.06 -0.68 -17.55
CA ASP A 397 -16.77 -0.67 -18.83
C ASP A 397 -15.80 -0.91 -20.02
N VAL A 398 -14.72 -0.12 -20.12
CA VAL A 398 -13.72 -0.26 -21.20
C VAL A 398 -13.03 -1.63 -21.19
N GLN A 399 -12.87 -2.24 -20.01
CA GLN A 399 -12.26 -3.57 -19.86
C GLN A 399 -13.30 -4.72 -19.95
N ASN A 400 -14.60 -4.42 -20.06
CA ASN A 400 -15.70 -5.38 -19.98
C ASN A 400 -15.60 -6.31 -18.74
N CYS A 401 -15.20 -5.73 -17.60
CA CYS A 401 -14.97 -6.45 -16.35
C CYS A 401 -16.09 -6.12 -15.35
N ALA A 402 -17.05 -7.03 -15.19
CA ALA A 402 -18.04 -6.92 -14.13
C ALA A 402 -17.40 -7.01 -12.73
N LEU A 403 -17.94 -6.25 -11.77
CA LEU A 403 -17.51 -6.26 -10.37
C LEU A 403 -18.13 -7.42 -9.59
N ARG A 404 -17.35 -7.96 -8.65
CA ARG A 404 -17.77 -9.00 -7.68
C ARG A 404 -17.98 -8.46 -6.28
N ARG A 405 -17.30 -7.38 -5.89
CA ARG A 405 -17.45 -6.79 -4.56
C ARG A 405 -17.18 -5.30 -4.55
N ILE A 406 -18.03 -4.56 -3.84
CA ILE A 406 -17.83 -3.15 -3.51
C ILE A 406 -18.00 -2.96 -2.01
N GLU A 407 -16.98 -2.40 -1.36
CA GLU A 407 -16.95 -2.11 0.07
C GLU A 407 -16.89 -0.59 0.28
N VAL A 408 -17.77 -0.04 1.11
CA VAL A 408 -17.88 1.41 1.31
C VAL A 408 -17.98 1.74 2.80
N GLN A 409 -17.24 2.75 3.23
CA GLN A 409 -17.33 3.34 4.57
C GLN A 409 -17.12 4.85 4.44
N LEU A 410 -18.13 5.64 4.79
CA LEU A 410 -18.14 7.10 4.63
C LEU A 410 -18.38 7.83 5.97
N ALA A 411 -18.75 7.10 7.02
CA ALA A 411 -18.90 7.59 8.38
C ALA A 411 -17.76 7.08 9.29
N PRO A 412 -17.55 7.69 10.47
CA PRO A 412 -16.62 7.16 11.47
C PRO A 412 -16.98 5.72 11.84
N GLY A 413 -16.04 4.78 11.66
CA GLY A 413 -16.22 3.39 12.09
C GLY A 413 -15.87 3.17 13.56
N PRO A 414 -16.31 2.04 14.17
CA PRO A 414 -15.99 1.70 15.57
C PRO A 414 -14.49 1.47 15.82
N GLU A 415 -13.70 1.20 14.78
CA GLU A 415 -12.24 1.09 14.83
C GLU A 415 -11.51 2.44 14.89
N GLN A 416 -12.22 3.56 14.72
CA GLN A 416 -11.65 4.89 14.70
C GLN A 416 -11.76 5.57 16.07
N ASN A 417 -10.88 6.56 16.33
CA ASN A 417 -10.92 7.30 17.58
C ASN A 417 -12.06 8.33 17.56
N SER A 418 -13.22 7.90 18.06
CA SER A 418 -14.46 8.70 18.13
C SER A 418 -14.27 10.04 18.86
N GLU A 419 -13.47 10.10 19.93
CA GLU A 419 -13.19 11.35 20.65
C GLU A 419 -12.34 12.33 19.83
N ALA A 420 -11.38 11.84 19.05
CA ALA A 420 -10.55 12.67 18.18
C ALA A 420 -11.37 13.25 17.02
N ILE A 421 -12.27 12.44 16.46
CA ILE A 421 -13.18 12.85 15.40
C ILE A 421 -14.23 13.84 15.93
N ALA A 422 -14.87 13.55 17.08
CA ALA A 422 -15.83 14.46 17.71
C ALA A 422 -15.23 15.86 18.00
N ARG A 423 -13.95 15.91 18.43
CA ARG A 423 -13.22 17.19 18.61
C ARG A 423 -13.01 17.98 17.31
N ARG A 424 -12.88 17.31 16.16
CA ARG A 424 -12.82 17.95 14.83
C ARG A 424 -14.21 18.39 14.35
N ILE A 425 -15.24 17.59 14.64
CA ILE A 425 -16.64 17.91 14.31
C ILE A 425 -17.17 19.12 15.10
N GLY A 426 -16.71 19.34 16.34
CA GLY A 426 -17.20 20.42 17.22
C GLY A 426 -17.02 21.87 16.72
N ARG A 427 -16.45 22.08 15.53
CA ARG A 427 -16.33 23.39 14.85
C ARG A 427 -17.14 23.50 13.53
N CYS A 428 -17.69 22.41 12.99
CA CYS A 428 -18.56 22.44 11.81
C CYS A 428 -20.04 22.30 12.20
N GLN A 429 -20.96 22.60 11.27
CA GLN A 429 -22.37 22.24 11.41
C GLN A 429 -22.54 20.73 11.14
N PRO A 430 -22.96 19.90 12.12
CA PRO A 430 -23.01 18.45 11.93
C PRO A 430 -24.00 18.04 10.83
N GLN A 431 -25.07 18.81 10.62
CA GLN A 431 -26.06 18.56 9.57
C GLN A 431 -25.41 18.51 8.19
N THR A 432 -24.40 19.35 7.93
CA THR A 432 -23.71 19.40 6.64
C THR A 432 -22.94 18.11 6.36
N LEU A 433 -22.27 17.54 7.37
CA LEU A 433 -21.56 16.27 7.24
C LEU A 433 -22.51 15.12 6.87
N TRP A 434 -23.66 15.04 7.54
CA TRP A 434 -24.66 14.01 7.28
C TRP A 434 -25.39 14.20 5.95
N LEU A 435 -25.59 15.44 5.49
CA LEU A 435 -26.12 15.72 4.14
C LEU A 435 -25.18 15.23 3.03
N GLU A 436 -23.86 15.48 3.13
CA GLU A 436 -22.89 14.94 2.16
C GLU A 436 -22.85 13.40 2.20
N TRP A 437 -22.88 12.80 3.39
CA TRP A 437 -22.97 11.34 3.57
C TRP A 437 -24.24 10.74 2.93
N GLU A 438 -25.40 11.38 3.13
CA GLU A 438 -26.68 10.99 2.51
C GLU A 438 -26.59 11.07 0.98
N GLN A 439 -26.02 12.13 0.41
CA GLN A 439 -25.84 12.26 -1.04
C GLN A 439 -24.89 11.17 -1.57
N CYS A 440 -23.81 10.85 -0.86
CA CYS A 440 -22.90 9.79 -1.26
C CYS A 440 -23.63 8.45 -1.43
N TYR A 441 -24.42 8.01 -0.45
CA TYR A 441 -25.19 6.77 -0.56
C TYR A 441 -26.38 6.91 -1.53
N ARG A 442 -27.36 7.77 -1.17
CA ARG A 442 -28.67 7.85 -1.82
C ARG A 442 -28.60 8.28 -3.28
N ARG A 443 -27.62 9.12 -3.64
CA ARG A 443 -27.46 9.62 -5.01
C ARG A 443 -26.35 8.90 -5.77
N HIS A 444 -25.13 8.88 -5.22
CA HIS A 444 -23.96 8.46 -6.01
C HIS A 444 -23.75 6.94 -6.01
N LEU A 445 -23.84 6.29 -4.85
CA LEU A 445 -23.74 4.83 -4.77
C LEU A 445 -24.95 4.16 -5.43
N MET A 446 -26.19 4.61 -5.17
CA MET A 446 -27.38 4.03 -5.82
C MET A 446 -27.30 4.14 -7.35
N TRP A 447 -26.90 5.30 -7.89
CA TRP A 447 -26.65 5.47 -9.32
C TRP A 447 -25.60 4.50 -9.85
N PHE A 448 -24.49 4.30 -9.14
CA PHE A 448 -23.46 3.35 -9.55
C PHE A 448 -23.97 1.91 -9.55
N LEU A 449 -24.77 1.51 -8.54
CA LEU A 449 -25.40 0.19 -8.49
C LEU A 449 -26.47 -0.05 -9.57
N GLU A 450 -27.08 1.03 -10.07
CA GLU A 450 -28.01 1.02 -11.21
C GLU A 450 -27.29 0.85 -12.55
N VAL A 451 -26.24 1.63 -12.81
CA VAL A 451 -25.62 1.71 -14.15
C VAL A 451 -24.44 0.75 -14.37
N HIS A 452 -23.81 0.24 -13.32
CA HIS A 452 -22.60 -0.58 -13.44
C HIS A 452 -22.94 -2.08 -13.55
N PRO A 453 -22.36 -2.84 -14.50
CA PRO A 453 -22.56 -4.29 -14.58
C PRO A 453 -21.86 -5.05 -13.42
N PHE A 454 -22.65 -5.65 -12.54
CA PHE A 454 -22.18 -6.58 -11.51
C PHE A 454 -22.34 -8.04 -11.94
N GLU A 455 -21.45 -8.92 -11.48
CA GLU A 455 -21.64 -10.37 -11.60
C GLU A 455 -22.85 -10.82 -10.75
N ASP A 456 -23.56 -11.86 -11.19
CA ASP A 456 -24.58 -12.47 -10.35
C ASP A 456 -23.94 -13.04 -9.08
N GLY A 457 -24.54 -12.77 -7.92
CA GLY A 457 -23.94 -13.09 -6.62
C GLY A 457 -22.87 -12.11 -6.12
N ALA A 458 -22.59 -10.99 -6.82
CA ALA A 458 -21.70 -9.94 -6.34
C ALA A 458 -22.16 -9.31 -5.02
N GLU A 459 -21.23 -8.82 -4.20
CA GLU A 459 -21.50 -8.34 -2.84
C GLU A 459 -21.25 -6.83 -2.66
N LEU A 460 -22.24 -6.12 -2.09
CA LEU A 460 -22.10 -4.77 -1.55
C LEU A 460 -21.96 -4.87 -0.03
N GLU A 461 -20.91 -4.27 0.54
CA GLU A 461 -20.69 -4.12 1.98
C GLU A 461 -20.66 -2.64 2.36
N ALA A 462 -21.73 -2.12 2.96
CA ALA A 462 -21.77 -0.80 3.57
C ALA A 462 -21.38 -0.92 5.05
N ARG A 463 -20.14 -0.56 5.37
CA ARG A 463 -19.58 -0.69 6.74
C ARG A 463 -20.26 0.27 7.74
N ASP A 464 -20.78 1.39 7.25
CA ASP A 464 -21.49 2.40 8.06
C ASP A 464 -22.76 1.86 8.72
N CYS A 465 -23.34 0.78 8.18
CA CYS A 465 -24.47 0.09 8.81
C CYS A 465 -24.14 -0.52 10.18
N TRP A 466 -22.91 -0.38 10.72
CA TRP A 466 -22.66 -0.67 12.14
C TRP A 466 -23.64 0.09 13.05
N ASP A 467 -24.00 1.32 12.69
CA ASP A 467 -25.05 2.10 13.33
C ASP A 467 -26.47 1.69 12.85
N PRO A 468 -27.44 1.43 13.76
CA PRO A 468 -28.79 1.00 13.38
C PRO A 468 -29.62 2.04 12.60
N GLY A 469 -29.36 3.35 12.80
CA GLY A 469 -30.04 4.41 12.07
C GLY A 469 -29.60 4.40 10.60
N MET A 470 -28.29 4.45 10.38
CA MET A 470 -27.70 4.34 9.04
C MET A 470 -28.07 3.03 8.33
N GLU A 471 -28.13 1.90 9.06
CA GLU A 471 -28.60 0.63 8.51
C GLU A 471 -30.04 0.72 7.98
N THR A 472 -30.92 1.45 8.67
CA THR A 472 -32.32 1.63 8.27
C THR A 472 -32.41 2.44 6.98
N GLU A 473 -31.79 3.62 6.94
CA GLU A 473 -31.81 4.51 5.76
C GLU A 473 -31.21 3.84 4.50
N ILE A 474 -30.06 3.18 4.63
CA ILE A 474 -29.44 2.48 3.50
C ILE A 474 -30.30 1.29 3.04
N THR A 475 -30.97 0.59 3.96
CA THR A 475 -31.90 -0.50 3.60
C THR A 475 -33.10 0.02 2.82
N GLU A 476 -33.64 1.20 3.15
CA GLU A 476 -34.73 1.84 2.40
C GLU A 476 -34.30 2.25 0.99
N TRP A 477 -33.11 2.82 0.81
CA TRP A 477 -32.59 3.18 -0.51
C TRP A 477 -32.31 1.95 -1.40
N MET A 478 -31.76 0.88 -0.83
CA MET A 478 -31.57 -0.40 -1.55
C MET A 478 -32.90 -1.07 -1.91
N ALA A 479 -33.94 -0.94 -1.07
CA ALA A 479 -35.28 -1.40 -1.39
C ALA A 479 -35.90 -0.58 -2.53
N HIS A 480 -35.71 0.74 -2.56
CA HIS A 480 -36.15 1.61 -3.66
C HIS A 480 -35.46 1.24 -4.99
N LEU A 481 -34.14 0.99 -4.97
CA LEU A 481 -33.39 0.52 -6.14
C LEU A 481 -33.98 -0.79 -6.70
N THR A 482 -34.27 -1.76 -5.83
CA THR A 482 -34.85 -3.05 -6.24
C THR A 482 -36.28 -2.87 -6.77
N GLN A 483 -37.15 -2.18 -6.04
CA GLN A 483 -38.59 -2.10 -6.35
C GLN A 483 -38.93 -1.17 -7.52
N ARG A 484 -38.24 -0.02 -7.65
CA ARG A 484 -38.59 1.01 -8.64
C ARG A 484 -37.69 1.05 -9.86
N VAL A 485 -36.42 0.75 -9.70
CA VAL A 485 -35.44 0.72 -10.80
C VAL A 485 -35.34 -0.69 -11.39
N GLY A 486 -35.74 -1.72 -10.62
CA GLY A 486 -35.77 -3.10 -11.09
C GLY A 486 -34.38 -3.75 -11.13
N VAL A 487 -33.44 -3.29 -10.30
CA VAL A 487 -32.09 -3.88 -10.18
C VAL A 487 -32.02 -4.70 -8.89
N GLY A 488 -31.97 -6.02 -9.02
CA GLY A 488 -32.12 -6.97 -7.93
C GLY A 488 -30.95 -7.02 -6.95
N TRP A 489 -31.18 -6.58 -5.70
CA TRP A 489 -30.22 -6.70 -4.60
C TRP A 489 -30.88 -7.24 -3.31
N ASN A 490 -30.49 -8.44 -2.90
CA ASN A 490 -30.99 -9.11 -1.69
C ASN A 490 -30.14 -8.77 -0.47
N LYS A 491 -30.76 -8.36 0.64
CA LYS A 491 -30.05 -8.18 1.93
C LYS A 491 -29.71 -9.55 2.52
N VAL A 492 -28.42 -9.87 2.63
CA VAL A 492 -27.90 -11.15 3.15
C VAL A 492 -27.43 -11.03 4.61
N GLY A 493 -27.05 -9.83 5.03
CA GLY A 493 -26.60 -9.58 6.40
C GLY A 493 -26.66 -8.09 6.78
N LYS A 494 -26.16 -7.79 7.99
CA LYS A 494 -26.03 -6.41 8.47
C LYS A 494 -25.06 -5.64 7.58
N GLY A 495 -25.57 -4.64 6.86
CA GLY A 495 -24.79 -3.88 5.87
C GLY A 495 -24.32 -4.66 4.65
N ILE A 496 -24.85 -5.85 4.37
CA ILE A 496 -24.41 -6.71 3.26
C ILE A 496 -25.59 -7.04 2.34
N TRP A 497 -25.45 -6.68 1.06
CA TRP A 497 -26.38 -7.04 -0.01
C TRP A 497 -25.68 -7.87 -1.07
N ARG A 498 -26.41 -8.79 -1.69
CA ARG A 498 -25.94 -9.63 -2.79
C ARG A 498 -26.78 -9.37 -4.04
N ARG A 499 -26.11 -9.20 -5.17
CA ARG A 499 -26.72 -9.06 -6.48
C ARG A 499 -27.46 -10.36 -6.83
N ASP A 500 -28.72 -10.22 -7.23
CA ASP A 500 -29.54 -11.34 -7.68
C ASP A 500 -30.25 -10.92 -8.98
N THR A 501 -29.73 -11.43 -10.10
CA THR A 501 -30.25 -11.12 -11.43
C THR A 501 -31.63 -11.72 -11.70
N SER A 502 -32.09 -12.70 -10.90
CA SER A 502 -33.44 -13.25 -11.02
C SER A 502 -34.53 -12.28 -10.53
N LEU A 503 -34.14 -11.25 -9.76
CA LEU A 503 -35.02 -10.17 -9.32
C LEU A 503 -35.06 -8.98 -10.29
N ASP A 504 -34.30 -9.02 -11.38
CA ASP A 504 -34.25 -7.91 -12.33
C ASP A 504 -35.57 -7.75 -13.09
N ASN A 505 -36.04 -6.51 -13.20
CA ASN A 505 -37.32 -6.14 -13.80
C ASN A 505 -38.56 -6.77 -13.11
N LEU A 506 -38.42 -7.37 -11.92
CA LEU A 506 -39.56 -7.67 -11.04
C LEU A 506 -40.05 -6.39 -10.37
N ILE A 507 -40.65 -5.51 -11.16
CA ILE A 507 -41.37 -4.33 -10.66
C ILE A 507 -42.64 -4.82 -9.96
N LEU A 508 -42.64 -4.73 -8.63
CA LEU A 508 -43.74 -5.12 -7.73
C LEU A 508 -44.79 -4.00 -7.57
#